data_AF-A0A2Z6MI28-F1
#
_entry.id   AF-A0A2Z6MI28-F1
#
_cell.length_a   1.000
_cell.length_b   1.000
_cell.length_c   1.000
_cell.angle_alpha   90.00
_cell.angle_beta   90.00
_cell.angle_gamma   90.00
#
_symmetry.space_group_name_H-M   'P 1'
#
loop_
_entity.id
_entity.type
_entity.pdbx_description
1 polymer ?
#
loop_
_entity_poly.entity_id
_entity_poly.type
_entity_poly.pdbx_seq_one_letter_code
_entity_poly.pdbx_strand_id
1 'polypeptide(L)'
;MEHGQNLSSFYTLDNAQEKSMSCVPQNYVIPTMHRPNLAPQYANLAVIDMAALKKDTTSRSRVIREIRDACRRLGFFQIVNHGVNESVLNEALNVASNFFDLPTKEKVELMSNDVHKPVRYGTSIKDGVDKVQFWRVFLKHYAHPLKDWVHMWPENPKDYRFEIKFGDTL
;
A
#
# COMPACT_ATOMS: atom_id res chain seq x y z
N MET A 1 -4.03 1.00 41.66
CA MET A 1 -3.49 2.35 41.54
C MET A 1 -2.85 2.46 40.17
N GLU A 2 -3.58 3.19 39.33
CA GLU A 2 -3.28 3.77 38.01
C GLU A 2 -1.90 3.51 37.40
N HIS A 3 -1.90 2.95 36.21
CA HIS A 3 -1.27 3.60 35.04
C HIS A 3 -2.27 3.46 33.88
N GLY A 4 -3.25 4.36 33.88
CA GLY A 4 -4.11 4.58 32.73
C GLY A 4 -3.21 5.00 31.57
N GLN A 5 -3.00 4.09 30.62
CA GLN A 5 -2.39 4.44 29.36
C GLN A 5 -3.23 5.56 28.78
N ASN A 6 -2.58 6.71 28.59
CA ASN A 6 -3.22 7.93 28.17
C ASN A 6 -3.74 7.75 26.75
N LEU A 7 -4.98 7.27 26.64
CA LEU A 7 -5.70 7.10 25.38
C LEU A 7 -5.89 8.42 24.63
N SER A 8 -5.64 9.58 25.26
CA SER A 8 -5.83 10.89 24.66
C SER A 8 -4.79 11.26 23.60
N SER A 9 -3.63 10.61 23.54
CA SER A 9 -2.63 10.89 22.51
C SER A 9 -2.95 10.26 21.14
N PHE A 10 -3.93 9.36 21.07
CA PHE A 10 -4.32 8.69 19.83
C PHE A 10 -5.35 9.48 19.00
N TYR A 11 -6.02 10.46 19.61
CA TYR A 11 -7.08 11.25 19.00
C TYR A 11 -6.62 12.63 18.51
N THR A 12 -5.31 12.88 18.39
CA THR A 12 -4.91 14.08 17.66
C THR A 12 -5.27 13.84 16.19
N LEU A 13 -6.45 14.34 15.83
CA LEU A 13 -7.18 14.30 14.56
C LEU A 13 -6.42 15.02 13.41
N ASP A 14 -5.10 14.99 13.48
CA ASP A 14 -4.22 16.13 13.23
C ASP A 14 -2.88 15.56 12.75
N ASN A 15 -2.94 14.63 11.80
CA ASN A 15 -1.75 14.02 11.24
C ASN A 15 -0.88 15.10 10.55
N ALA A 16 0.44 14.95 10.59
CA ALA A 16 1.36 15.97 10.06
C ALA A 16 1.20 16.20 8.54
N GLN A 17 0.48 15.32 7.85
CA GLN A 17 0.21 15.40 6.40
C GLN A 17 -1.02 16.26 6.09
N GLU A 18 -1.99 16.34 7.00
CA GLU A 18 -3.16 17.21 6.90
C GLU A 18 -2.87 18.61 7.44
N LYS A 19 -1.80 18.77 8.24
CA LYS A 19 -1.33 20.08 8.70
C LYS A 19 -0.48 20.76 7.65
N SER A 20 -0.88 21.97 7.25
CA SER A 20 0.00 22.92 6.54
C SER A 20 1.13 23.40 7.48
N MET A 21 2.17 22.59 7.62
CA MET A 21 3.36 22.93 8.40
C MET A 21 4.40 23.66 7.53
N SER A 22 5.09 24.64 8.11
CA SER A 22 6.16 25.40 7.43
C SER A 22 7.48 24.61 7.30
N CYS A 23 7.63 23.51 8.03
CA CYS A 23 8.79 22.62 7.96
C CYS A 23 8.42 21.16 8.30
N VAL A 24 9.28 20.22 7.90
CA VAL A 24 9.12 18.79 8.19
C VAL A 24 9.42 18.52 9.68
N PRO A 25 8.51 17.88 10.44
CA PRO A 25 8.75 17.56 11.84
C PRO A 25 9.91 16.58 12.06
N GLN A 26 10.60 16.70 13.21
CA GLN A 26 11.85 15.99 13.49
C GLN A 26 11.74 14.46 13.44
N ASN A 27 10.60 13.90 13.81
CA ASN A 27 10.30 12.46 13.75
C ASN A 27 10.21 11.91 12.32
N TYR A 28 10.11 12.75 11.28
CA TYR A 28 10.18 12.34 9.87
C TYR A 28 11.56 12.59 9.24
N VAL A 29 12.46 13.26 9.95
CA VAL A 29 13.81 13.56 9.45
C VAL A 29 14.68 12.32 9.56
N ILE A 30 15.06 11.77 8.41
CA ILE A 30 16.00 10.65 8.35
C ILE A 30 17.39 11.13 8.81
N PRO A 31 18.04 10.44 9.76
CA PRO A 31 19.40 10.78 10.21
C PRO A 31 20.38 10.80 9.04
N THR A 32 21.35 11.71 9.04
CA THR A 32 22.28 11.92 7.92
C THR A 32 22.97 10.64 7.46
N MET A 33 23.35 9.76 8.39
CA MET A 33 24.00 8.48 8.11
C MET A 33 23.11 7.44 7.39
N HIS A 34 21.78 7.67 7.37
CA HIS A 34 20.79 6.79 6.75
C HIS A 34 20.09 7.43 5.55
N ARG A 35 20.43 8.68 5.21
CA ARG A 35 19.81 9.35 4.07
C ARG A 35 20.22 8.64 2.77
N PRO A 36 19.27 8.40 1.85
CA PRO A 36 19.61 7.86 0.55
C PRO A 36 20.53 8.83 -0.20
N ASN A 37 21.41 8.28 -1.04
CA ASN A 37 22.17 9.09 -1.98
C ASN A 37 21.20 9.74 -2.98
N LEU A 38 21.24 11.07 -3.09
CA LEU A 38 20.36 11.84 -3.98
C LEU A 38 20.79 11.77 -5.45
N ALA A 39 21.95 11.19 -5.75
CA ALA A 39 22.35 10.91 -7.12
C ALA A 39 21.47 9.79 -7.70
N PRO A 40 20.68 10.06 -8.76
CA PRO A 40 19.82 9.05 -9.36
C PRO A 40 20.66 7.90 -9.92
N GLN A 41 20.40 6.69 -9.44
CA GLN A 41 20.92 5.46 -10.04
C GLN A 41 19.81 4.85 -10.90
N TYR A 42 20.04 4.78 -12.21
CA TYR A 42 19.10 4.15 -13.12
C TYR A 42 19.35 2.64 -13.16
N ALA A 43 18.36 1.86 -12.75
CA ALA A 43 18.34 0.43 -12.96
C ALA A 43 17.54 0.13 -14.24
N ASN A 44 18.14 -0.62 -15.17
CA ASN A 44 17.40 -1.14 -16.31
C ASN A 44 16.56 -2.35 -15.84
N LEU A 45 15.29 -2.08 -15.56
CA LEU A 45 14.31 -3.08 -15.13
C LEU A 45 13.78 -3.86 -16.34
N ALA A 46 13.64 -5.18 -16.19
CA ALA A 46 13.00 -5.99 -17.21
C ALA A 46 11.50 -5.63 -17.29
N VAL A 47 10.99 -5.52 -18.52
CA VAL A 47 9.56 -5.42 -18.82
C VAL A 47 9.14 -6.72 -19.49
N ILE A 48 8.25 -7.48 -18.86
CA ILE A 48 7.89 -8.84 -19.26
C ILE A 48 6.48 -8.84 -19.84
N ASP A 49 6.33 -9.31 -21.08
CA ASP A 49 5.04 -9.44 -21.76
C ASP A 49 4.35 -10.76 -21.35
N MET A 50 3.29 -10.64 -20.56
CA MET A 50 2.55 -11.79 -20.03
C MET A 50 1.64 -12.44 -21.08
N ALA A 51 1.27 -11.76 -22.17
CA ALA A 51 0.47 -12.35 -23.24
C ALA A 51 1.20 -13.52 -23.93
N ALA A 52 2.54 -13.45 -23.97
CA ALA A 52 3.38 -14.50 -24.55
C ALA A 52 3.32 -15.84 -23.78
N LEU A 53 2.78 -15.88 -22.55
CA LEU A 53 2.52 -17.12 -21.83
C LEU A 53 1.44 -17.99 -22.49
N LYS A 54 0.49 -17.37 -23.22
CA LYS A 54 -0.65 -18.04 -23.86
C LYS A 54 -0.46 -18.27 -25.36
N LYS A 55 0.70 -17.88 -25.94
CA LYS A 55 0.93 -17.89 -27.39
C LYS A 55 1.34 -19.26 -27.94
N ASP A 56 2.52 -19.74 -27.55
CA ASP A 56 3.08 -21.02 -27.99
C ASP A 56 4.15 -21.50 -26.99
N THR A 57 4.55 -22.77 -27.07
CA THR A 57 5.51 -23.40 -26.13
C THR A 57 6.85 -22.68 -26.07
N THR A 58 7.35 -22.17 -27.20
CA THR A 58 8.64 -21.47 -27.29
C THR A 58 8.54 -20.11 -26.62
N SER A 59 7.51 -19.32 -26.95
CA SER A 59 7.22 -18.03 -26.33
C SER A 59 7.03 -18.16 -24.81
N ARG A 60 6.25 -19.15 -24.38
CA ARG A 60 6.02 -19.44 -22.96
C ARG A 60 7.31 -19.76 -22.22
N SER A 61 8.16 -20.61 -22.80
CA SER A 61 9.46 -20.99 -22.21
C SER A 61 10.40 -19.79 -22.09
N ARG A 62 10.38 -18.88 -23.08
CA ARG A 62 11.15 -17.64 -23.05
C ARG A 62 10.71 -16.73 -21.90
N VAL A 63 9.41 -16.46 -21.76
CA VAL A 63 8.88 -15.61 -20.68
C VAL A 63 9.19 -16.18 -19.30
N ILE A 64 9.03 -17.50 -19.11
CA ILE A 64 9.38 -18.15 -17.84
C ILE A 64 10.86 -17.93 -17.49
N ARG A 65 11.76 -18.02 -18.49
CA ARG A 65 13.17 -17.73 -18.31
C ARG A 65 13.42 -16.26 -17.96
N GLU A 66 12.77 -15.33 -18.64
CA GLU A 66 12.87 -13.89 -18.36
C GLU A 66 12.44 -13.57 -16.91
N ILE A 67 11.32 -14.14 -16.45
CA ILE A 67 10.85 -14.00 -15.06
C ILE A 67 11.90 -14.53 -14.09
N ARG A 68 12.40 -15.76 -14.33
CA ARG A 68 13.42 -16.39 -13.49
C ARG A 68 14.68 -15.52 -13.39
N ASP A 69 15.16 -15.03 -14.52
CA ASP A 69 16.41 -14.27 -14.58
C ASP A 69 16.24 -12.87 -13.94
N ALA A 70 15.08 -12.22 -14.11
CA ALA A 70 14.74 -10.98 -13.43
C ALA A 70 14.67 -11.15 -11.90
N CYS A 71 14.01 -12.21 -11.42
CA CYS A 71 13.98 -12.57 -10.00
C CYS A 71 15.38 -12.80 -9.42
N ARG A 72 16.27 -13.48 -10.16
CA ARG A 72 17.63 -13.79 -9.69
C ARG A 72 18.58 -12.59 -9.70
N ARG A 73 18.40 -11.66 -10.64
CA ARG A 73 19.31 -10.52 -10.81
C ARG A 73 18.94 -9.33 -9.95
N LEU A 74 17.67 -8.89 -10.02
CA LEU A 74 17.21 -7.68 -9.33
C LEU A 74 16.13 -7.96 -8.28
N GLY A 75 15.42 -9.09 -8.38
CA GLY A 75 14.24 -9.35 -7.56
C GLY A 75 13.04 -8.45 -7.89
N PHE A 76 13.11 -7.69 -8.99
CA PHE A 76 12.09 -6.73 -9.40
C PHE A 76 12.01 -6.62 -10.93
N PHE A 77 10.79 -6.53 -11.46
CA PHE A 77 10.49 -6.36 -12.88
C PHE A 77 9.09 -5.77 -13.06
N GLN A 78 8.82 -5.24 -14.25
CA GLN A 78 7.50 -4.77 -14.65
C GLN A 78 6.85 -5.83 -15.55
N ILE A 79 5.52 -5.91 -15.52
CA ILE A 79 4.75 -6.76 -16.43
C ILE A 79 3.81 -5.91 -17.28
N VAL A 80 3.62 -6.32 -18.53
CA VAL A 80 2.63 -5.74 -19.46
C VAL A 80 1.75 -6.85 -20.03
N ASN A 81 0.60 -6.48 -20.58
CA ASN A 81 -0.40 -7.41 -21.11
C ASN A 81 -0.77 -8.53 -20.10
N HIS A 82 -0.86 -8.16 -18.82
CA HIS A 82 -1.13 -9.09 -17.70
C HIS A 82 -2.57 -9.61 -17.66
N GLY A 83 -3.46 -9.08 -18.50
CA GLY A 83 -4.84 -9.54 -18.64
C GLY A 83 -5.83 -8.97 -17.63
N VAL A 84 -5.40 -8.04 -16.77
CA VAL A 84 -6.31 -7.26 -15.93
C VAL A 84 -6.82 -6.09 -16.76
N ASN A 85 -8.15 -5.91 -16.81
CA ASN A 85 -8.76 -4.81 -17.55
C ASN A 85 -8.36 -3.46 -16.92
N GLU A 86 -8.07 -2.48 -17.78
CA GLU A 86 -7.73 -1.12 -17.36
C GLU A 86 -8.87 -0.45 -16.57
N SER A 87 -10.14 -0.74 -16.89
CA SER A 87 -11.28 -0.21 -16.14
C SER A 87 -11.25 -0.64 -14.67
N VAL A 88 -10.96 -1.92 -14.41
CA VAL A 88 -10.87 -2.48 -13.05
C VAL A 88 -9.75 -1.81 -12.26
N LEU A 89 -8.60 -1.55 -12.90
CA LEU A 89 -7.50 -0.84 -12.25
C LEU A 89 -7.90 0.60 -11.92
N ASN A 90 -8.53 1.30 -12.86
CA ASN A 90 -8.96 2.69 -12.69
C ASN A 90 -10.03 2.82 -11.60
N GLU A 91 -11.01 1.93 -11.56
CA GLU A 91 -12.06 1.87 -10.55
C GLU A 91 -11.47 1.63 -9.15
N ALA A 92 -10.56 0.66 -9.02
CA ALA A 92 -9.87 0.37 -7.76
C ALA A 92 -9.01 1.56 -7.28
N LEU A 93 -8.28 2.24 -8.17
CA LEU A 93 -7.50 3.42 -7.84
C LEU A 93 -8.39 4.60 -7.44
N ASN A 94 -9.50 4.81 -8.15
CA ASN A 94 -10.46 5.87 -7.86
C ASN A 94 -11.11 5.68 -6.49
N VAL A 95 -11.59 4.47 -6.18
CA VAL A 95 -12.23 4.21 -4.88
C VAL A 95 -11.22 4.28 -3.72
N ALA A 96 -9.97 3.88 -3.95
CA ALA A 96 -8.90 4.05 -2.98
C ALA A 96 -8.63 5.53 -2.72
N SER A 97 -8.57 6.37 -3.77
CA SER A 97 -8.45 7.83 -3.63
C SER A 97 -9.61 8.40 -2.81
N ASN A 98 -10.84 8.05 -3.17
CA ASN A 98 -12.05 8.49 -2.46
C ASN A 98 -12.01 8.12 -0.97
N PHE A 99 -11.48 6.94 -0.61
CA PHE A 99 -11.27 6.57 0.79
C PHE A 99 -10.29 7.50 1.51
N PHE A 100 -9.14 7.81 0.90
CA PHE A 100 -8.14 8.69 1.53
C PHE A 100 -8.59 10.15 1.60
N ASP A 101 -9.48 10.58 0.71
CA ASP A 101 -10.13 11.89 0.70
C ASP A 101 -11.26 12.01 1.75
N LEU A 102 -11.68 10.90 2.39
CA LEU A 102 -12.64 10.97 3.49
C LEU A 102 -12.11 11.80 4.67
N PRO A 103 -13.01 12.45 5.43
CA PRO A 103 -12.66 13.11 6.67
C PRO A 103 -11.88 12.19 7.62
N THR A 104 -10.91 12.76 8.33
CA THR A 104 -10.02 12.04 9.27
C THR A 104 -10.83 11.21 10.27
N LYS A 105 -11.94 11.75 10.78
CA LYS A 105 -12.86 11.06 11.70
C LYS A 105 -13.37 9.70 11.20
N GLU A 106 -13.50 9.50 9.88
CA GLU A 106 -13.97 8.24 9.31
C GLU A 106 -12.82 7.24 9.16
N LYS A 107 -11.62 7.73 8.86
CA LYS A 107 -10.40 6.92 8.69
C LYS A 107 -9.84 6.44 10.04
N VAL A 108 -9.95 7.25 11.10
CA VAL A 108 -9.39 6.94 12.43
C VAL A 108 -10.07 5.75 13.12
N GLU A 109 -11.32 5.42 12.77
CA GLU A 109 -11.99 4.21 13.26
C GLU A 109 -11.24 2.92 12.86
N LEU A 110 -10.49 2.98 11.76
CA LEU A 110 -9.64 1.88 11.29
C LEU A 110 -8.21 1.97 11.83
N MET A 111 -7.86 3.03 12.56
CA MET A 111 -6.52 3.24 13.08
C MET A 111 -6.19 2.23 14.18
N SER A 112 -4.99 1.68 14.14
CA SER A 112 -4.51 0.74 15.15
C SER A 112 -2.98 0.72 15.17
N ASN A 113 -2.38 0.25 16.27
CA ASN A 113 -0.96 -0.11 16.32
C ASN A 113 -0.73 -1.63 16.28
N ASP A 114 -1.81 -2.43 16.31
CA ASP A 114 -1.73 -3.87 16.12
C ASP A 114 -1.44 -4.19 14.65
N VAL A 115 -0.25 -4.73 14.38
CA VAL A 115 0.20 -5.09 13.02
C VAL A 115 -0.50 -6.35 12.49
N HIS A 116 -1.11 -7.14 13.37
CA HIS A 116 -1.83 -8.36 13.04
C HIS A 116 -3.31 -8.11 12.74
N LYS A 117 -3.85 -6.93 13.07
CA LYS A 117 -5.22 -6.55 12.75
C LYS A 117 -5.46 -6.73 11.24
N PRO A 118 -6.52 -7.47 10.83
CA PRO A 118 -6.78 -7.75 9.42
C PRO A 118 -6.98 -6.49 8.59
N VAL A 119 -7.63 -5.47 9.15
CA VAL A 119 -7.85 -4.15 8.52
C VAL A 119 -7.30 -3.06 9.43
N ARG A 120 -6.42 -2.22 8.90
CA ARG A 120 -5.74 -1.17 9.67
C ARG A 120 -5.37 0.02 8.79
N TYR A 121 -5.77 1.19 9.25
CA TYR A 121 -5.22 2.49 8.83
C TYR A 121 -4.04 2.88 9.71
N GLY A 122 -3.04 3.56 9.15
CA GLY A 122 -1.89 4.03 9.92
C GLY A 122 -0.98 4.96 9.12
N THR A 123 -0.10 5.64 9.85
CA THR A 123 0.89 6.59 9.28
C THR A 123 2.31 6.02 9.29
N SER A 124 2.59 5.10 10.21
CA SER A 124 3.83 4.36 10.40
C SER A 124 3.55 2.89 10.79
N ILE A 125 4.62 2.10 10.97
CA ILE A 125 4.50 0.70 11.41
C ILE A 125 3.96 0.64 12.84
N LYS A 126 4.50 1.49 13.73
CA LYS A 126 3.95 1.76 15.07
C LYS A 126 3.92 3.27 15.32
N ASP A 127 2.75 3.86 15.16
CA ASP A 127 2.52 5.30 15.26
C ASP A 127 2.87 5.76 16.68
N GLY A 128 3.72 6.78 16.76
CA GLY A 128 4.21 7.34 18.03
C GLY A 128 5.28 6.49 18.75
N VAL A 129 5.60 5.29 18.27
CA VAL A 129 6.61 4.41 18.88
C VAL A 129 7.91 4.38 18.07
N ASP A 130 7.81 4.44 16.74
CA ASP A 130 8.98 4.43 15.87
C ASP A 130 9.80 5.72 16.01
N LYS A 131 11.13 5.59 16.13
CA LYS A 131 12.06 6.73 16.24
C LYS A 131 12.08 7.60 14.97
N VAL A 132 11.85 6.98 13.82
CA VAL A 132 11.70 7.63 12.52
C VAL A 132 10.37 7.16 11.96
N GLN A 133 9.48 8.10 11.68
CA GLN A 133 8.18 7.85 11.08
C GLN A 133 8.25 8.03 9.57
N PHE A 134 7.41 7.28 8.85
CA PHE A 134 7.32 7.37 7.41
C PHE A 134 6.42 8.54 7.01
N TRP A 135 6.83 9.31 6.00
CA TRP A 135 5.96 10.30 5.37
C TRP A 135 4.97 9.60 4.41
N ARG A 136 4.05 8.80 4.97
CA ARG A 136 2.98 8.12 4.25
C ARG A 136 1.74 7.95 5.11
N VAL A 137 0.61 7.67 4.47
CA VAL A 137 -0.55 7.01 5.07
C VAL A 137 -0.78 5.71 4.33
N PHE A 138 -1.32 4.71 5.02
CA PHE A 138 -1.69 3.46 4.39
C PHE A 138 -2.97 2.91 4.99
N LEU A 139 -3.68 2.16 4.15
CA LEU A 139 -4.71 1.22 4.56
C LEU A 139 -4.24 -0.18 4.17
N LYS A 140 -4.18 -1.07 5.14
CA LYS A 140 -3.93 -2.50 4.93
C LYS A 140 -5.25 -3.23 5.15
N HIS A 141 -5.59 -4.16 4.27
CA HIS A 141 -6.61 -5.17 4.52
C HIS A 141 -6.20 -6.52 3.94
N TYR A 142 -6.52 -7.62 4.62
CA TYR A 142 -6.37 -8.96 4.04
C TYR A 142 -7.38 -9.15 2.89
N ALA A 143 -6.95 -9.81 1.81
CA ALA A 143 -7.76 -9.95 0.59
C ALA A 143 -7.86 -11.38 0.04
N HIS A 144 -7.07 -12.31 0.55
CA HIS A 144 -7.13 -13.71 0.13
C HIS A 144 -7.28 -14.66 1.32
N PRO A 145 -8.24 -15.59 1.30
CA PRO A 145 -9.37 -15.67 0.35
C PRO A 145 -10.40 -14.56 0.62
N LEU A 146 -10.97 -13.96 -0.44
CA LEU A 146 -11.75 -12.72 -0.33
C LEU A 146 -12.98 -12.83 0.61
N LYS A 147 -13.71 -13.94 0.54
CA LYS A 147 -14.92 -14.19 1.33
C LYS A 147 -14.69 -14.09 2.85
N ASP A 148 -13.49 -14.39 3.32
CA ASP A 148 -13.16 -14.41 4.75
C ASP A 148 -12.87 -12.99 5.27
N TRP A 149 -12.62 -12.01 4.40
CA TRP A 149 -12.09 -10.70 4.79
C TRP A 149 -12.90 -9.50 4.31
N VAL A 150 -13.61 -9.61 3.18
CA VAL A 150 -14.29 -8.47 2.53
C VAL A 150 -15.29 -7.76 3.45
N HIS A 151 -15.92 -8.50 4.36
CA HIS A 151 -16.87 -7.94 5.33
C HIS A 151 -16.20 -7.04 6.39
N MET A 152 -14.88 -7.10 6.54
CA MET A 152 -14.12 -6.26 7.47
C MET A 152 -13.56 -4.99 6.82
N TRP A 153 -13.58 -4.89 5.49
CA TRP A 153 -13.04 -3.75 4.74
C TRP A 153 -13.85 -2.47 5.00
N PRO A 154 -13.33 -1.27 4.68
CA PRO A 154 -14.08 -0.02 4.79
C PRO A 154 -15.49 -0.08 4.18
N GLU A 155 -16.46 0.51 4.87
CA GLU A 155 -17.84 0.69 4.36
C GLU A 155 -18.01 1.99 3.57
N ASN A 156 -17.18 2.98 3.87
CA ASN A 156 -17.11 4.22 3.13
C ASN A 156 -15.78 4.28 2.36
N PRO A 157 -15.80 4.69 1.10
CA PRO A 157 -16.99 4.95 0.29
C PRO A 157 -17.79 3.66 0.00
N LYS A 158 -19.09 3.77 -0.31
CA LYS A 158 -20.02 2.61 -0.38
C LYS A 158 -19.62 1.54 -1.40
N ASP A 159 -18.92 1.98 -2.43
CA ASP A 159 -18.38 1.19 -3.53
C ASP A 159 -17.02 0.53 -3.19
N TYR A 160 -16.37 0.89 -2.08
CA TYR A 160 -15.03 0.41 -1.71
C TYR A 160 -14.90 -1.11 -1.76
N ARG A 161 -15.84 -1.82 -1.13
CA ARG A 161 -15.79 -3.28 -1.07
C ARG A 161 -16.03 -3.96 -2.42
N PHE A 162 -16.62 -3.25 -3.38
CA PHE A 162 -16.93 -3.78 -4.71
C PHE A 162 -15.78 -3.53 -5.68
N GLU A 163 -15.27 -2.29 -5.72
CA GLU A 163 -14.29 -1.85 -6.73
C GLU A 163 -12.84 -2.25 -6.40
N ILE A 164 -12.48 -2.48 -5.12
CA ILE A 164 -11.13 -2.96 -4.72
C ILE A 164 -10.91 -4.46 -5.02
N LYS A 165 -11.95 -5.20 -5.44
CA LYS A 165 -11.85 -6.66 -5.62
C LYS A 165 -11.00 -7.02 -6.83
N PHE A 166 -9.80 -7.53 -6.57
CA PHE A 166 -9.00 -8.24 -7.56
C PHE A 166 -9.13 -9.75 -7.30
N GLY A 167 -10.04 -10.46 -7.99
CA GLY A 167 -10.08 -11.93 -7.83
C GLY A 167 -11.31 -12.68 -8.35
N ASP A 168 -12.44 -12.02 -8.59
CA ASP A 168 -13.65 -12.72 -9.09
C ASP A 168 -13.72 -12.74 -10.63
N THR A 169 -12.79 -12.09 -11.32
CA THR A 169 -12.83 -11.82 -12.78
C THR A 169 -11.69 -12.46 -13.58
N LEU A 170 -10.90 -13.38 -12.99
CA LEU A 170 -9.82 -14.10 -13.68
C LEU A 170 -10.09 -15.61 -13.74
#